data_AF-A0A839SSQ5-F1
#
_entry.id   AF-A0A839SSQ5-F1
#
_cell.length_a   1.000
_cell.length_b   1.000
_cell.length_c   1.000
_cell.angle_alpha   90.00
_cell.angle_beta   90.00
_cell.angle_gamma   90.00
#
_symmetry.space_group_name_H-M   'P 1'
#
loop_
_entity.id
_entity.type
_entity.pdbx_description
1 polymer ?
#
loop_
_entity_poly.entity_id
_entity_poly.type
_entity_poly.pdbx_seq_one_letter_code
_entity_poly.pdbx_strand_id
1 'polypeptide(L)'
;MKFLSFKVSRGGLWRFLLLVLIILAMNLMATLIVERLEFEVRPNNEDMVHQMIMFSAAVYAGLIAIPFVPGVEVGLVLITMLGSGIVLLVYSCTLVGLMLSFLVGRLIPLSAIIKVVQWLRFSRLERLLKRIEPLAGEERLNFLLEKAPGGALPFLLRHRYLALAVAINLPGNFLVGGGGGIALIAGVSRLFTPQGFLLTIALAVAPVPLAIALFGKDLLG
;
A
#
# COMPACT_ATOMS: atom_id res chain seq x y z
N MET A 1 -32.43 -10.86 -4.14
CA MET A 1 -31.90 -10.48 -2.80
C MET A 1 -31.69 -11.72 -1.94
N LYS A 2 -30.44 -12.16 -1.74
CA LYS A 2 -29.92 -13.07 -0.67
C LYS A 2 -28.55 -13.63 -1.08
N PHE A 3 -27.51 -12.80 -1.15
CA PHE A 3 -26.15 -13.31 -1.44
C PHE A 3 -25.03 -12.62 -0.66
N LEU A 4 -25.30 -12.05 0.52
CA LEU A 4 -24.24 -11.39 1.32
C LEU A 4 -24.33 -11.64 2.84
N SER A 5 -24.77 -12.83 3.27
CA SER A 5 -24.46 -13.29 4.64
C SER A 5 -23.16 -14.09 4.62
N PHE A 6 -22.07 -13.50 5.10
CA PHE A 6 -20.71 -14.07 5.18
C PHE A 6 -20.69 -15.30 6.12
N LYS A 7 -21.13 -16.48 5.62
CA LYS A 7 -21.16 -17.71 6.43
C LYS A 7 -19.76 -18.36 6.40
N VAL A 8 -18.89 -17.92 7.30
CA VAL A 8 -17.55 -18.50 7.52
C VAL A 8 -17.70 -19.77 8.36
N SER A 9 -17.11 -20.89 7.93
CA SER A 9 -17.09 -22.11 8.76
C SER A 9 -16.23 -21.87 10.02
N ARG A 10 -16.57 -22.47 11.17
CA ARG A 10 -15.79 -22.31 12.42
C ARG A 10 -14.28 -22.55 12.23
N GLY A 11 -13.89 -23.53 11.40
CA GLY A 11 -12.48 -23.78 11.07
C GLY A 11 -11.83 -22.73 10.14
N GLY A 12 -12.62 -22.09 9.27
CA GLY A 12 -12.15 -20.95 8.47
C GLY A 12 -11.96 -19.69 9.30
N LEU A 13 -12.79 -19.51 10.33
CA LEU A 13 -12.70 -18.39 11.27
C LEU A 13 -11.36 -18.42 12.03
N TRP A 14 -10.96 -19.58 12.55
CA TRP A 14 -9.67 -19.74 13.25
C TRP A 14 -8.46 -19.47 12.36
N ARG A 15 -8.47 -19.96 11.11
CA ARG A 15 -7.38 -19.70 10.15
C ARG A 15 -7.29 -18.23 9.78
N PHE A 16 -8.44 -17.58 9.61
CA PHE A 16 -8.51 -16.15 9.38
C PHE A 16 -7.98 -15.35 10.59
N LEU A 17 -8.39 -15.72 11.81
CA LEU A 17 -7.89 -15.10 13.04
C LEU A 17 -6.37 -15.28 13.18
N LEU A 18 -5.83 -16.47 12.89
CA LEU A 18 -4.39 -16.71 12.88
C LEU A 18 -3.67 -15.84 11.85
N LEU A 19 -4.24 -15.70 10.64
CA LEU A 19 -3.67 -14.84 9.61
C LEU A 19 -3.68 -13.36 10.03
N VAL A 20 -4.78 -12.88 10.62
CA VAL A 20 -4.87 -11.54 11.19
C VAL A 20 -3.84 -11.35 12.30
N LEU A 21 -3.67 -12.33 13.20
CA LEU A 21 -2.68 -12.29 14.27
C LEU A 21 -1.25 -12.24 13.73
N ILE A 22 -0.94 -13.01 12.69
CA ILE A 22 0.38 -12.98 12.02
C ILE A 22 0.62 -11.62 11.38
N ILE A 23 -0.37 -11.06 10.69
CA ILE A 23 -0.27 -9.72 10.09
C ILE A 23 0.00 -8.66 11.16
N LEU A 24 -0.75 -8.70 12.28
CA LEU A 24 -0.54 -7.79 13.40
C LEU A 24 0.85 -7.97 14.03
N ALA A 25 1.33 -9.21 14.18
CA ALA A 25 2.66 -9.48 14.69
C ALA A 25 3.76 -8.98 13.74
N MET A 26 3.60 -9.18 12.43
CA MET A 26 4.52 -8.65 11.42
C MET A 26 4.55 -7.12 11.42
N ASN A 27 3.38 -6.47 11.53
CA ASN A 27 3.29 -5.02 11.65
C ASN A 27 4.04 -4.51 12.89
N LEU A 28 3.81 -5.13 14.05
CA LEU A 28 4.50 -4.79 15.29
C LEU A 28 6.02 -4.98 15.17
N MET A 29 6.46 -6.05 14.52
CA MET A 29 7.89 -6.30 14.28
C MET A 29 8.48 -5.24 13.34
N ALA A 30 7.77 -4.84 12.29
CA ALA A 30 8.23 -3.82 11.37
C ALA A 30 8.39 -2.46 12.06
N THR A 31 7.46 -2.06 12.94
CA THR A 31 7.58 -0.81 13.70
C THR A 31 8.77 -0.85 14.66
N LEU A 32 8.98 -1.97 15.36
CA LEU A 32 10.12 -2.15 16.25
C LEU A 32 11.46 -2.09 15.51
N ILE A 33 11.55 -2.64 14.30
CA ILE A 33 12.76 -2.57 13.47
C ILE A 33 13.04 -1.12 13.08
N VAL A 34 12.02 -0.36 12.68
CA VAL A 34 12.16 1.05 12.30
C VAL A 34 12.63 1.90 13.49
N GLU A 35 12.06 1.71 14.68
CA GLU A 35 12.49 2.42 15.90
C GLU A 35 13.95 2.08 16.28
N ARG A 36 14.39 0.83 16.06
CA ARG A 36 15.77 0.41 16.35
C ARG A 36 16.79 0.87 15.31
N LEU A 37 16.33 1.37 14.17
CA LEU A 37 17.18 1.93 13.12
C LEU A 37 17.47 3.43 13.31
N GLU A 38 17.08 4.03 14.44
CA GLU A 38 17.53 5.37 14.85
C GLU A 38 19.06 5.37 15.07
N PHE A 39 19.80 5.56 13.97
CA PHE A 39 21.24 5.76 13.99
C PHE A 39 21.56 7.19 14.40
N GLU A 40 22.28 7.33 15.51
CA GLU A 40 22.83 8.60 15.99
C GLU A 40 23.98 9.04 15.05
N VAL A 41 23.71 9.98 14.15
CA VAL A 41 24.69 10.46 13.15
C VAL A 41 25.56 11.57 13.77
N ARG A 42 26.85 11.30 13.96
CA ARG A 42 27.87 12.32 14.26
C ARG A 42 28.67 12.64 12.98
N PRO A 43 28.67 13.90 12.49
CA PRO A 43 29.26 14.21 11.19
C PRO A 43 30.76 14.55 11.30
N ASN A 44 31.59 13.95 10.45
CA ASN A 44 32.88 14.53 10.03
C ASN A 44 33.38 13.94 8.69
N ASN A 45 32.62 14.15 7.60
CA ASN A 45 33.05 14.14 6.19
C ASN A 45 31.83 14.32 5.27
N GLU A 46 31.86 15.28 4.34
CA GLU A 46 30.72 15.61 3.45
C GLU A 46 30.30 14.42 2.55
N ASP A 47 31.26 13.66 2.02
CA ASP A 47 31.00 12.49 1.18
C ASP A 47 30.31 11.35 1.96
N MET A 48 30.70 11.16 3.22
CA MET A 48 30.14 10.10 4.07
C MET A 48 28.68 10.42 4.41
N VAL A 49 28.36 11.70 4.65
CA VAL A 49 26.98 12.16 4.89
C VAL A 49 26.11 11.91 3.67
N HIS A 50 26.58 12.22 2.45
CA HIS A 50 25.79 11.98 1.24
C HIS A 50 25.49 10.49 1.03
N GLN A 51 26.49 9.63 1.23
CA GLN A 51 26.30 8.17 1.15
C GLN A 51 25.30 7.64 2.18
N MET A 52 25.34 8.14 3.42
CA MET A 52 24.38 7.77 4.46
C MET A 52 22.96 8.21 4.10
N ILE A 53 22.78 9.42 3.56
CA ILE A 53 21.46 9.91 3.11
C ILE A 53 20.91 9.00 2.01
N MET A 54 21.73 8.68 0.99
CA MET A 54 21.32 7.81 -0.11
C MET A 54 20.99 6.39 0.35
N PHE A 55 21.79 5.84 1.27
CA PHE A 55 21.52 4.55 1.89
C PHE A 55 20.19 4.55 2.66
N SER A 56 19.98 5.53 3.54
CA SER A 56 18.72 5.67 4.29
C SER A 56 17.52 5.86 3.36
N ALA A 57 17.68 6.63 2.27
CA ALA A 57 16.64 6.81 1.27
C ALA A 57 16.29 5.50 0.53
N ALA A 58 17.30 4.66 0.24
CA ALA A 58 17.09 3.36 -0.37
C ALA A 58 16.40 2.39 0.60
N VAL A 59 16.82 2.36 1.87
CA VAL A 59 16.16 1.58 2.94
C VAL A 59 14.70 2.03 3.08
N TYR A 60 14.44 3.33 3.12
CA TYR A 60 13.09 3.90 3.16
C TYR A 60 12.23 3.47 1.96
N ALA A 61 12.75 3.56 0.74
CA ALA A 61 12.04 3.10 -0.46
C ALA A 61 11.71 1.60 -0.42
N GLY A 62 12.60 0.78 0.16
CA GLY A 62 12.35 -0.63 0.41
C GLY A 62 11.25 -0.85 1.45
N LEU A 63 11.33 -0.15 2.57
CA LEU A 63 10.36 -0.26 3.67
C LEU A 63 8.94 0.13 3.23
N ILE A 64 8.77 1.22 2.48
CA ILE A 64 7.44 1.66 2.05
C ILE A 64 6.77 0.72 1.03
N ALA A 65 7.58 -0.11 0.34
CA ALA A 65 7.06 -1.14 -0.56
C ALA A 65 6.45 -2.33 0.21
N ILE A 66 6.89 -2.56 1.46
CA ILE A 66 6.45 -3.66 2.29
C ILE A 66 5.04 -3.36 2.83
N PRO A 67 4.08 -4.30 2.71
CA PRO A 67 2.75 -4.10 3.26
C PRO A 67 2.81 -3.99 4.79
N PHE A 68 1.89 -3.20 5.34
CA PHE A 68 1.75 -2.90 6.77
C PHE A 68 2.84 -1.99 7.35
N VAL A 69 3.74 -1.41 6.53
CA VAL A 69 4.67 -0.39 7.02
C VAL A 69 4.00 0.99 7.01
N PRO A 70 4.07 1.75 8.11
CA PRO A 70 3.59 3.14 8.19
C PRO A 70 4.47 4.08 7.33
N GLY A 71 4.19 4.11 6.03
CA GLY A 71 5.06 4.77 5.05
C GLY A 71 5.09 6.30 5.17
N VAL A 72 3.93 6.92 5.41
CA VAL A 72 3.81 8.39 5.46
C VAL A 72 4.46 8.93 6.73
N GLU A 73 4.28 8.25 7.88
CA GLU A 73 4.92 8.65 9.13
C GLU A 73 6.44 8.59 9.02
N VAL A 74 7.00 7.52 8.45
CA VAL A 74 8.46 7.36 8.29
C VAL A 74 9.04 8.44 7.35
N GLY A 75 8.37 8.73 6.24
CA GLY A 75 8.81 9.78 5.32
C GLY A 75 8.81 11.16 5.97
N LEU A 76 7.80 11.46 6.79
CA LEU A 76 7.72 12.72 7.51
C LEU A 76 8.82 12.85 8.57
N VAL A 77 9.08 11.77 9.34
CA VAL A 77 10.18 11.72 10.32
C VAL A 77 11.52 12.04 9.65
N LEU A 78 11.82 11.41 8.50
CA LEU A 78 13.05 11.70 7.75
C LEU A 78 13.15 13.17 7.35
N ILE A 79 12.07 13.76 6.82
CA ILE A 79 12.05 15.18 6.43
C ILE A 79 12.27 16.09 7.65
N THR A 80 11.70 15.76 8.80
CA THR A 80 11.91 16.55 10.02
C THR A 80 13.32 16.42 10.58
N MET A 81 13.95 15.24 10.48
CA MET A 81 15.30 14.99 10.99
C MET A 81 16.41 15.55 10.07
N LEU A 82 16.24 15.41 8.75
CA LEU A 82 17.26 15.79 7.75
C LEU A 82 16.95 17.14 7.08
N GLY A 83 15.79 17.74 7.38
CA GLY A 83 15.36 19.03 6.88
C GLY A 83 14.67 18.97 5.50
N SER A 84 14.19 20.14 5.05
CA SER A 84 13.40 20.27 3.82
C SER A 84 14.18 19.93 2.54
N GLY A 85 15.52 19.89 2.60
CA GLY A 85 16.38 19.61 1.43
C GLY A 85 16.18 18.21 0.83
N ILE A 86 15.71 17.24 1.63
CA ILE A 86 15.49 15.86 1.16
C ILE A 86 14.05 15.58 0.72
N VAL A 87 13.14 16.56 0.79
CA VAL A 87 11.70 16.35 0.52
C VAL A 87 11.44 15.72 -0.85
N LEU A 88 12.13 16.21 -1.89
CA LEU A 88 11.99 15.67 -3.24
C LEU A 88 12.53 14.24 -3.35
N LEU A 89 13.61 13.92 -2.64
CA LEU A 89 14.18 12.58 -2.57
C LEU A 89 13.20 11.61 -1.88
N VAL A 90 12.65 12.01 -0.73
CA VAL A 90 11.65 11.22 0.01
C VAL A 90 10.41 10.99 -0.84
N TYR A 91 9.88 12.03 -1.49
CA TYR A 91 8.76 11.89 -2.43
C TYR A 91 9.05 10.88 -3.54
N SER A 92 10.22 10.98 -4.18
CA SER A 92 10.64 10.07 -5.25
C SER A 92 10.75 8.63 -4.75
N CYS A 93 11.35 8.42 -3.58
CA CYS A 93 11.42 7.11 -2.92
C CYS A 93 10.03 6.54 -2.63
N THR A 94 9.07 7.36 -2.20
CA THR A 94 7.69 6.92 -2.00
C THR A 94 7.05 6.43 -3.30
N LEU A 95 7.19 7.19 -4.39
CA LEU A 95 6.67 6.76 -5.69
C LEU A 95 7.29 5.45 -6.15
N VAL A 96 8.61 5.32 -6.01
CA VAL A 96 9.34 4.10 -6.38
C VAL A 96 8.87 2.91 -5.54
N GLY A 97 8.81 3.05 -4.21
CA GLY A 97 8.41 1.95 -3.33
C GLY A 97 6.96 1.50 -3.53
N LEU A 98 6.03 2.45 -3.70
CA LEU A 98 4.63 2.12 -4.01
C LEU A 98 4.49 1.47 -5.39
N MET A 99 5.25 1.95 -6.38
CA MET A 99 5.26 1.35 -7.71
C MET A 99 5.86 -0.07 -7.70
N LEU A 100 6.93 -0.30 -6.94
CA LEU A 100 7.51 -1.64 -6.74
C LEU A 100 6.47 -2.59 -6.13
N SER A 101 5.79 -2.16 -5.07
CA SER A 101 4.75 -2.98 -4.42
C SER A 101 3.60 -3.31 -5.38
N PHE A 102 3.15 -2.33 -6.17
CA PHE A 102 2.16 -2.53 -7.23
C PHE A 102 2.61 -3.54 -8.29
N LEU A 103 3.85 -3.44 -8.77
CA LEU A 103 4.40 -4.37 -9.77
C LEU A 103 4.51 -5.78 -9.22
N VAL A 104 5.00 -5.94 -7.98
CA VAL A 104 5.02 -7.23 -7.29
C VAL A 104 3.61 -7.81 -7.22
N GLY A 105 2.61 -7.00 -6.85
CA GLY A 105 1.21 -7.41 -6.81
C GLY A 105 0.70 -7.91 -8.16
N ARG A 106 1.11 -7.27 -9.25
CA ARG A 106 0.71 -7.65 -10.62
C ARG A 106 1.36 -8.97 -11.07
N LEU A 107 2.55 -9.28 -10.58
CA LEU A 107 3.24 -10.56 -10.83
C LEU A 107 2.59 -11.73 -10.10
N ILE A 108 1.87 -11.49 -9.00
CA ILE A 108 1.16 -12.54 -8.28
C ILE A 108 0.02 -13.09 -9.17
N PRO A 109 0.01 -14.39 -9.49
CA PRO A 109 -1.07 -14.99 -10.26
C PRO A 109 -2.33 -15.12 -9.39
N LEU A 110 -3.50 -14.89 -9.98
CA LEU A 110 -4.76 -14.98 -9.23
C LEU A 110 -5.01 -16.39 -8.69
N SER A 111 -4.47 -17.43 -9.35
CA SER A 111 -4.47 -18.81 -8.88
C SER A 111 -3.81 -18.99 -7.50
N ALA A 112 -2.76 -18.22 -7.18
CA ALA A 112 -2.15 -18.24 -5.85
C ALA A 112 -3.12 -17.68 -4.79
N ILE A 113 -3.80 -16.58 -5.10
CA ILE A 113 -4.83 -16.01 -4.23
C ILE A 113 -5.99 -16.99 -4.03
N ILE A 114 -6.43 -17.67 -5.10
CA ILE A 114 -7.48 -18.70 -5.03
C ILE A 114 -7.06 -19.83 -4.07
N LYS A 115 -5.82 -20.30 -4.13
CA LYS A 115 -5.29 -21.32 -3.21
C LYS A 115 -5.31 -20.86 -1.75
N VAL A 116 -4.92 -19.61 -1.48
CA VAL A 116 -4.98 -19.03 -0.12
C VAL A 116 -6.43 -18.96 0.36
N VAL A 117 -7.35 -18.49 -0.49
CA VAL A 117 -8.78 -18.38 -0.16
C VAL A 117 -9.43 -19.76 0.07
N GLN A 118 -9.01 -20.77 -0.70
CA GLN A 118 -9.38 -22.18 -0.49
C GLN A 118 -8.88 -22.70 0.86
N TRP A 119 -7.62 -22.41 1.19
CA TRP A 119 -7.04 -22.78 2.48
C TRP A 119 -7.77 -22.10 3.66
N LEU A 120 -8.20 -20.85 3.50
CA LEU A 120 -9.06 -20.13 4.47
C LEU A 120 -10.52 -20.63 4.48
N ARG A 121 -10.90 -21.52 3.57
CA ARG A 121 -12.26 -22.06 3.38
C ARG A 121 -13.31 -20.99 3.07
N PHE A 122 -12.93 -19.97 2.31
CA PHE A 122 -13.83 -18.90 1.90
C PHE A 122 -14.49 -19.23 0.54
N SER A 123 -15.37 -20.23 0.53
CA SER A 123 -15.94 -20.85 -0.68
C SER A 123 -16.72 -19.89 -1.60
N ARG A 124 -17.16 -18.72 -1.10
CA ARG A 124 -17.79 -17.69 -1.94
C ARG A 124 -16.77 -16.82 -2.67
N LEU A 125 -15.74 -16.39 -1.96
CA LEU A 125 -14.65 -15.62 -2.54
C LEU A 125 -13.89 -16.49 -3.55
N GLU A 126 -13.68 -17.77 -3.25
CA GLU A 126 -13.10 -18.73 -4.19
C GLU A 126 -13.89 -18.77 -5.51
N ARG A 127 -15.22 -18.93 -5.43
CA ARG A 127 -16.09 -18.97 -6.62
C ARG A 127 -16.07 -17.66 -7.40
N LEU A 128 -16.00 -16.52 -6.72
CA LEU A 128 -15.88 -15.21 -7.37
C LEU A 128 -14.54 -15.08 -8.09
N LEU A 129 -13.43 -15.42 -7.41
CA LEU A 129 -12.09 -15.32 -7.97
C LEU A 129 -11.88 -16.26 -9.17
N LYS A 130 -12.39 -17.50 -9.11
CA LYS A 130 -12.35 -18.44 -10.25
C LYS A 130 -13.10 -17.92 -11.49
N ARG A 131 -14.16 -17.11 -11.30
CA ARG A 131 -14.88 -16.47 -12.43
C ARG A 131 -14.15 -15.25 -12.97
N ILE A 132 -13.41 -14.55 -12.11
CA ILE A 132 -12.62 -13.36 -12.48
C ILE A 132 -11.29 -13.73 -13.13
N GLU A 133 -10.70 -14.86 -12.76
CA GLU A 133 -9.41 -15.33 -13.26
C GLU A 133 -9.26 -15.26 -14.79
N PRO A 134 -10.20 -15.74 -15.61
CA PRO A 134 -10.10 -15.66 -17.06
C PRO A 134 -10.34 -14.24 -17.63
N LEU A 135 -10.96 -13.33 -16.87
CA LEU A 135 -11.32 -11.99 -17.34
C LEU A 135 -10.15 -11.03 -17.19
N ALA A 136 -9.96 -10.14 -18.17
CA ALA A 136 -8.92 -9.11 -18.15
C ALA A 136 -9.49 -7.70 -18.32
N GLY A 137 -8.78 -6.70 -17.78
CA GLY A 137 -9.07 -5.28 -18.03
C GLY A 137 -10.52 -4.86 -17.76
N GLU A 138 -11.17 -4.32 -18.80
CA GLU A 138 -12.54 -3.79 -18.73
C GLU A 138 -13.60 -4.89 -18.57
N GLU A 139 -13.40 -6.09 -19.12
CA GLU A 139 -14.34 -7.20 -18.92
C GLU A 139 -14.44 -7.58 -17.44
N ARG A 140 -13.29 -7.59 -16.76
CA ARG A 140 -13.21 -7.82 -15.31
C ARG A 140 -13.93 -6.73 -14.53
N LEU A 141 -13.72 -5.45 -14.90
CA LEU A 141 -14.40 -4.33 -14.25
C LEU A 141 -15.92 -4.40 -14.43
N ASN A 142 -16.38 -4.65 -15.65
CA ASN A 142 -17.80 -4.76 -15.97
C ASN A 142 -18.47 -5.91 -15.20
N PHE A 143 -17.81 -7.06 -15.13
CA PHE A 143 -18.28 -8.18 -14.31
C PHE A 143 -18.40 -7.80 -12.82
N LEU A 144 -17.41 -7.08 -12.27
CA LEU A 144 -17.47 -6.61 -10.89
C LEU A 144 -18.58 -5.59 -10.66
N LEU A 145 -18.82 -4.67 -11.62
CA LEU A 145 -19.90 -3.70 -11.56
C LEU A 145 -21.28 -4.37 -11.61
N GLU A 146 -21.45 -5.38 -12.46
CA GLU A 146 -22.70 -6.15 -12.58
C GLU A 146 -23.04 -6.93 -11.30
N LYS A 147 -22.01 -7.46 -10.62
CA LYS A 147 -22.16 -8.24 -9.39
C LYS A 147 -22.04 -7.41 -8.10
N ALA A 148 -21.71 -6.13 -8.20
CA ALA A 148 -21.54 -5.27 -7.04
C ALA A 148 -22.88 -5.12 -6.29
N PRO A 149 -22.94 -5.36 -4.96
CA PRO A 149 -24.06 -4.87 -4.17
C PRO A 149 -24.25 -3.36 -4.37
N GLY A 150 -25.50 -2.91 -4.27
CA GLY A 150 -25.82 -1.47 -4.30
C GLY A 150 -25.12 -0.68 -3.18
N GLY A 151 -25.22 0.65 -3.26
CA GLY A 151 -24.54 1.56 -2.33
C GLY A 151 -23.28 2.17 -2.94
N ALA A 152 -22.22 2.32 -2.14
CA ALA A 152 -20.98 2.99 -2.56
C ALA A 152 -20.09 2.13 -3.48
N LEU A 153 -20.25 0.80 -3.49
CA LEU A 153 -19.31 -0.09 -4.18
C LEU A 153 -19.27 0.11 -5.72
N PRO A 154 -20.41 0.24 -6.44
CA PRO A 154 -20.38 0.54 -7.87
C PRO A 154 -19.73 1.90 -8.16
N PHE A 155 -19.94 2.88 -7.28
CA PHE A 155 -19.32 4.20 -7.39
C PHE A 155 -17.79 4.12 -7.23
N LEU A 156 -17.31 3.39 -6.22
CA LEU A 156 -15.86 3.18 -5.98
C LEU A 156 -15.19 2.43 -7.14
N LEU A 157 -15.88 1.45 -7.74
CA LEU A 157 -15.37 0.71 -8.90
C LEU A 157 -15.28 1.60 -10.15
N ARG A 158 -16.29 2.44 -10.42
CA ARG A 158 -16.28 3.39 -11.53
C ARG A 158 -15.20 4.46 -11.36
N HIS A 159 -15.00 4.94 -10.14
CA HIS A 159 -13.99 5.94 -9.79
C HIS A 159 -12.77 5.29 -9.12
N ARG A 160 -12.32 4.13 -9.63
CA ARG A 160 -11.26 3.31 -9.02
C ARG A 160 -9.98 4.08 -8.70
N TYR A 161 -9.59 5.02 -9.54
CA TYR A 161 -8.41 5.86 -9.34
C TYR A 161 -8.61 6.86 -8.19
N LEU A 162 -9.79 7.49 -8.11
CA LEU A 162 -10.13 8.35 -6.97
C LEU A 162 -10.22 7.54 -5.68
N ALA A 163 -10.85 6.36 -5.72
CA ALA A 163 -10.93 5.45 -4.59
C ALA A 163 -9.54 5.03 -4.09
N LEU A 164 -8.60 4.78 -5.00
CA LEU A 164 -7.20 4.50 -4.69
C LEU A 164 -6.51 5.70 -4.01
N ALA A 165 -6.66 6.90 -4.57
CA ALA A 165 -6.08 8.11 -4.00
C ALA A 165 -6.60 8.39 -2.59
N VAL A 166 -7.90 8.20 -2.37
CA VAL A 166 -8.53 8.31 -1.04
C VAL A 166 -8.01 7.22 -0.11
N ALA A 167 -7.97 5.96 -0.55
CA ALA A 167 -7.52 4.85 0.29
C ALA A 167 -6.11 5.05 0.86
N ILE A 168 -5.21 5.62 0.05
CA ILE A 168 -3.83 5.89 0.47
C ILE A 168 -3.74 7.07 1.45
N ASN A 169 -4.65 8.04 1.38
CA ASN A 169 -4.66 9.19 2.29
C ASN A 169 -5.58 9.01 3.49
N LEU A 170 -6.29 7.88 3.61
CA LEU A 170 -7.14 7.60 4.77
C LEU A 170 -6.28 7.44 6.03
N PRO A 171 -6.63 8.10 7.14
CA PRO A 171 -5.97 7.87 8.41
C PRO A 171 -6.19 6.41 8.85
N GLY A 172 -5.15 5.78 9.39
CA GLY A 172 -5.21 4.36 9.77
C GLY A 172 -5.11 3.39 8.60
N ASN A 173 -4.69 3.82 7.40
CA ASN A 173 -4.46 2.92 6.26
C ASN A 173 -3.49 1.77 6.58
N PHE A 174 -2.59 1.93 7.56
CA PHE A 174 -1.64 0.92 8.00
C PHE A 174 -2.33 -0.37 8.48
N LEU A 175 -3.52 -0.26 9.10
CA LEU A 175 -4.34 -1.41 9.51
C LEU A 175 -4.79 -2.26 8.32
N VAL A 176 -4.97 -1.63 7.16
CA VAL A 176 -5.42 -2.27 5.90
C VAL A 176 -4.23 -2.70 5.03
N GLY A 177 -2.99 -2.42 5.47
CA GLY A 177 -1.77 -2.71 4.72
C GLY A 177 -0.88 -1.52 4.41
N GLY A 178 -1.25 -0.31 4.82
CA GLY A 178 -0.52 0.92 4.52
C GLY A 178 -0.51 1.23 3.02
N GLY A 179 0.30 2.20 2.61
CA GLY A 179 0.47 2.53 1.19
C GLY A 179 0.94 1.33 0.36
N GLY A 180 1.95 0.59 0.86
CA GLY A 180 2.49 -0.60 0.19
C GLY A 180 1.45 -1.70 0.00
N GLY A 181 0.68 -2.06 1.03
CA GLY A 181 -0.35 -3.09 0.93
C GLY A 181 -1.51 -2.70 0.01
N ILE A 182 -1.92 -1.42 0.03
CA ILE A 182 -2.93 -0.90 -0.92
C ILE A 182 -2.40 -1.00 -2.36
N ALA A 183 -1.15 -0.60 -2.60
CA ALA A 183 -0.50 -0.71 -3.89
C ALA A 183 -0.40 -2.17 -4.38
N LEU A 184 0.00 -3.09 -3.49
CA LEU A 184 0.07 -4.52 -3.74
C LEU A 184 -1.30 -5.08 -4.18
N ILE A 185 -2.37 -4.78 -3.42
CA ILE A 185 -3.73 -5.23 -3.74
C ILE A 185 -4.22 -4.62 -5.06
N ALA A 186 -3.91 -3.34 -5.32
CA ALA A 186 -4.21 -2.71 -6.61
C ALA A 186 -3.52 -3.45 -7.76
N GLY A 187 -2.26 -3.88 -7.59
CA GLY A 187 -1.53 -4.72 -8.54
C GLY A 187 -2.20 -6.08 -8.76
N VAL A 188 -2.51 -6.80 -7.68
CA VAL A 188 -3.19 -8.11 -7.72
C VAL A 188 -4.54 -8.03 -8.43
N SER A 189 -5.28 -6.94 -8.24
CA SER A 189 -6.59 -6.73 -8.86
C SER A 189 -6.54 -6.72 -10.40
N ARG A 190 -5.41 -6.28 -10.97
CA ARG A 190 -5.22 -5.99 -12.41
C ARG A 190 -6.28 -5.05 -13.00
N LEU A 191 -6.94 -4.25 -12.16
CA LEU A 191 -7.89 -3.22 -12.57
C LEU A 191 -7.20 -1.91 -12.93
N PHE A 192 -5.91 -1.76 -12.63
CA PHE A 192 -5.17 -0.52 -12.85
C PHE A 192 -4.06 -0.75 -13.88
N THR A 193 -3.94 0.18 -14.83
CA THR A 193 -2.77 0.28 -15.70
C THR A 193 -1.57 0.82 -14.90
N PRO A 194 -0.32 0.43 -15.23
CA PRO A 194 0.86 0.92 -14.50
C PRO A 194 0.98 2.45 -14.56
N GLN A 195 0.70 3.04 -15.72
CA GLN A 195 0.73 4.49 -15.91
C GLN A 195 -0.37 5.18 -15.10
N GLY A 196 -1.60 4.66 -15.16
CA GLY A 196 -2.71 5.22 -14.40
C GLY A 196 -2.50 5.12 -12.90
N PHE A 197 -1.92 4.01 -12.43
CA PHE A 197 -1.52 3.84 -11.04
C PHE A 197 -0.48 4.91 -10.66
N LEU A 198 0.64 5.00 -11.39
CA LEU A 198 1.72 5.95 -11.08
C LEU A 198 1.22 7.40 -11.05
N LEU A 199 0.42 7.83 -12.03
CA LEU A 199 -0.17 9.17 -12.06
C LEU A 199 -1.07 9.42 -10.85
N THR A 200 -1.89 8.43 -10.49
CA THR A 200 -2.79 8.55 -9.33
C THR A 200 -2.00 8.68 -8.03
N ILE A 201 -0.96 7.87 -7.85
CA ILE A 201 -0.11 7.92 -6.65
C ILE A 201 0.67 9.23 -6.59
N ALA A 202 1.26 9.67 -7.71
CA ALA A 202 1.99 10.93 -7.78
C ALA A 202 1.11 12.09 -7.29
N LEU A 203 -0.11 12.19 -7.80
CA LEU A 203 -1.06 13.22 -7.38
C LEU A 203 -1.53 13.02 -5.93
N ALA A 204 -1.76 11.78 -5.50
CA ALA A 204 -2.26 11.48 -4.16
C ALA A 204 -1.23 11.77 -3.06
N VAL A 205 0.05 11.57 -3.34
CA VAL A 205 1.15 11.74 -2.36
C VAL A 205 1.73 13.16 -2.39
N ALA A 206 1.61 13.88 -3.52
CA ALA A 206 2.18 15.22 -3.70
C ALA A 206 1.79 16.30 -2.66
N PRO A 207 0.59 16.36 -2.06
CA PRO A 207 0.17 17.51 -1.25
C PRO A 207 1.13 17.84 -0.10
N VAL A 208 1.58 16.83 0.66
CA VAL A 208 2.45 17.05 1.83
C VAL A 208 3.87 17.47 1.41
N PRO A 209 4.58 16.74 0.52
CA PRO A 209 5.88 17.18 0.02
C PRO A 209 5.85 18.55 -0.64
N LEU A 210 4.79 18.87 -1.40
CA LEU A 210 4.66 20.17 -2.05
C LEU A 210 4.50 21.30 -1.02
N ALA A 211 3.68 21.08 0.02
CA ALA A 211 3.54 22.04 1.10
C ALA A 211 4.88 22.30 1.81
N ILE A 212 5.65 21.26 2.11
CA ILE A 212 6.96 21.42 2.75
C ILE A 212 7.99 22.04 1.80
N ALA A 213 7.96 21.71 0.50
CA ALA A 213 8.87 22.31 -0.47
C ALA A 213 8.62 23.82 -0.65
N LEU A 214 7.36 24.26 -0.58
CA LEU A 214 6.97 25.66 -0.75
C LEU A 214 7.09 26.49 0.54
N PHE A 215 6.73 25.91 1.69
CA PHE A 215 6.60 26.61 2.97
C PHE A 215 7.54 26.09 4.07
N GLY A 216 8.44 25.15 3.75
CA GLY A 216 9.24 24.42 4.74
C GLY A 216 10.12 25.29 5.63
N LYS A 217 10.57 26.46 5.15
CA LYS A 217 11.32 27.42 5.96
C LYS A 217 10.48 28.07 7.06
N ASP A 218 9.17 28.19 6.86
CA ASP A 218 8.23 28.75 7.84
C ASP A 218 7.55 27.66 8.69
N LEU A 219 7.53 26.40 8.21
CA LEU A 219 6.89 25.25 8.86
C LEU A 219 7.82 24.42 9.77
N LEU A 220 9.12 24.39 9.47
CA LEU A 220 10.13 23.57 10.18
C LEU A 220 11.19 24.44 10.89
N GLY A 221 11.02 25.75 10.91
CA GLY A 221 11.91 26.74 11.54
C GLY A 221 11.51 27.08 12.97
#